data_AF-A0A976KFL0-F1
#
_entry.id   AF-A0A976KFL0-F1
#
_cell.length_a   1.000
_cell.length_b   1.000
_cell.length_c   1.000
_cell.angle_alpha   90.00
_cell.angle_beta   90.00
_cell.angle_gamma   90.00
#
_symmetry.space_group_name_H-M   'P 1'
#
loop_
_entity.id
_entity.type
_entity.pdbx_description
1 polymer ?
#
loop_
_entity_poly.entity_id
_entity_poly.type
_entity_poly.pdbx_seq_one_letter_code
_entity_poly.pdbx_strand_id
1 'polypeptide(L)'
;MSEPLPQQPFTPDAPATTPGGGCGRPLLIGCGILIVLLGIAAAVFVIKAKDLFGWAMAQFEEEVVRMLPDDLTTEERQRLDAAFDAALDAWDASEADPVALQRLQEELWQTISRNTDKLSREDVAKLTRALERVAGVESPDEPEAEPPPAEGEEPTPVPAEAA
;
A
#
# COMPACT_ATOMS: atom_id res chain seq x y z
N MET A 1 39.56 63.74 -24.11
CA MET A 1 39.82 62.59 -23.23
C MET A 1 38.87 62.74 -22.06
N SER A 2 37.85 61.89 -22.03
CA SER A 2 36.74 61.99 -21.07
C SER A 2 37.00 61.01 -19.92
N GLU A 3 37.11 61.55 -18.71
CA GLU A 3 37.26 60.77 -17.47
C GLU A 3 35.85 60.45 -16.93
N PRO A 4 35.48 59.17 -16.71
CA PRO A 4 34.16 58.83 -16.20
C PRO A 4 34.05 59.08 -14.69
N LEU A 5 32.99 59.77 -14.29
CA LEU A 5 32.63 60.01 -12.89
C LEU A 5 32.32 58.69 -12.13
N PRO A 6 32.71 58.57 -10.84
CA PRO A 6 32.42 57.39 -10.05
C PRO A 6 30.91 57.29 -9.73
N GLN A 7 30.33 56.13 -10.01
CA GLN A 7 28.97 55.76 -9.59
C GLN A 7 28.96 55.56 -8.07
N GLN A 8 28.28 56.45 -7.34
CA GLN A 8 28.01 56.28 -5.91
C GLN A 8 26.94 55.19 -5.74
N PRO A 9 27.14 54.20 -4.85
CA PRO A 9 26.17 53.14 -4.62
C PRO A 9 24.93 53.69 -3.94
N PHE A 10 23.76 53.34 -4.48
CA PHE A 10 22.46 53.53 -3.86
C PHE A 10 22.50 53.05 -2.40
N THR A 11 22.27 53.95 -1.46
CA THR A 11 21.92 53.61 -0.08
C THR A 11 20.40 53.73 0.02
N PRO A 12 19.64 52.65 -0.23
CA PRO A 12 18.26 52.63 0.19
C PRO A 12 18.25 52.62 1.72
N ASP A 13 17.64 53.66 2.30
CA ASP A 13 17.04 53.59 3.63
C ASP A 13 16.38 52.22 3.82
N ALA A 14 16.99 51.36 4.62
CA ALA A 14 16.36 50.14 5.08
C ALA A 14 15.47 50.53 6.27
N PRO A 15 14.14 50.57 6.15
CA PRO A 15 13.30 50.62 7.34
C PRO A 15 13.56 49.36 8.17
N ALA A 16 13.76 49.61 9.46
CA ALA A 16 14.08 48.68 10.54
C ALA A 16 13.73 47.20 10.27
N THR A 17 14.74 46.34 10.33
CA THR A 17 14.55 44.97 10.79
C THR A 17 13.97 45.05 12.20
N THR A 18 12.67 44.76 12.36
CA THR A 18 12.14 44.31 13.65
C THR A 18 12.60 42.86 13.86
N PRO A 19 13.47 42.56 14.84
CA PRO A 19 13.69 41.20 15.29
C PRO A 19 12.61 40.92 16.34
N GLY A 20 11.51 40.29 15.93
CA GLY A 20 10.39 39.99 16.81
C GLY A 20 9.80 38.63 16.50
N GLY A 21 10.37 37.58 17.12
CA GLY A 21 9.89 36.21 17.01
C GLY A 21 8.43 36.09 17.46
N GLY A 22 7.61 35.46 16.62
CA GLY A 22 6.17 35.37 16.86
C GLY A 22 5.46 34.27 16.08
N CYS A 23 6.13 33.16 15.74
CA CYS A 23 5.46 31.95 15.21
C CYS A 23 4.59 31.21 16.26
N GLY A 24 4.30 31.81 17.42
CA GLY A 24 4.01 31.04 18.63
C GLY A 24 2.55 30.90 19.08
N ARG A 25 1.55 31.55 18.46
CA ARG A 25 0.17 31.51 19.01
C ARG A 25 -0.97 31.24 18.01
N PRO A 26 -1.13 31.95 16.89
CA PRO A 26 -2.19 31.63 15.93
C PRO A 26 -1.91 30.34 15.14
N LEU A 27 -0.63 30.00 14.93
CA LEU A 27 -0.24 28.75 14.27
C LEU A 27 -0.55 27.50 15.11
N LEU A 28 -0.49 27.59 16.45
CA LEU A 28 -0.84 26.50 17.36
C LEU A 28 -2.35 26.23 17.38
N ILE A 29 -3.19 27.26 17.24
CA ILE A 29 -4.64 27.10 17.14
C ILE A 29 -4.99 26.44 15.80
N GLY A 30 -4.36 26.88 14.70
CA GLY A 30 -4.53 26.25 13.39
C GLY A 30 -4.06 24.80 13.36
N CYS A 31 -2.87 24.51 13.87
CA CYS A 31 -2.30 23.16 13.90
C CYS A 31 -3.04 22.24 14.88
N GLY A 32 -3.45 22.75 16.05
CA GLY A 32 -4.26 22.01 17.02
C GLY A 32 -5.63 21.60 16.46
N ILE A 33 -6.33 22.51 15.78
CA ILE A 33 -7.60 22.18 15.09
C ILE A 33 -7.36 21.12 14.00
N LEU A 34 -6.28 21.26 13.22
CA LEU A 34 -5.92 20.28 12.19
C LEU A 34 -5.66 18.89 12.79
N ILE A 35 -4.91 18.80 13.88
CA ILE A 35 -4.64 17.52 14.58
C ILE A 35 -5.95 16.91 15.12
N VAL A 36 -6.84 17.74 15.70
CA VAL A 36 -8.14 17.26 16.19
C VAL A 36 -8.99 16.72 15.04
N LEU A 37 -9.07 17.44 13.92
CA LEU A 37 -9.79 16.98 12.73
C LEU A 37 -9.19 15.69 12.17
N LEU A 38 -7.86 15.59 12.12
CA LEU A 38 -7.15 14.39 11.68
C LEU A 38 -7.43 13.20 12.60
N GLY A 39 -7.47 13.44 13.92
CA GLY A 39 -7.83 12.43 14.92
C GLY A 39 -9.28 11.95 14.78
N ILE A 40 -10.23 12.86 14.53
CA ILE A 40 -11.63 12.50 14.27
C ILE A 40 -11.74 11.70 12.96
N ALA A 41 -11.07 12.15 11.90
CA ALA A 41 -11.05 11.44 10.62
C ALA A 41 -10.46 10.03 10.78
N ALA A 42 -9.36 9.88 11.51
CA ALA A 42 -8.77 8.57 11.80
C ALA A 42 -9.70 7.68 12.62
N ALA A 43 -10.38 8.21 13.64
CA ALA A 43 -11.33 7.44 14.44
C ALA A 43 -12.54 6.99 13.61
N VAL A 44 -13.11 7.89 12.80
CA VAL A 44 -14.20 7.56 11.87
C VAL A 44 -13.72 6.52 10.86
N PHE A 45 -12.52 6.68 10.33
CA PHE A 45 -11.92 5.72 9.39
C PHE A 45 -11.76 4.34 10.03
N VAL A 46 -11.25 4.23 11.26
CA VAL A 46 -11.12 2.92 11.94
C VAL A 46 -12.49 2.28 12.17
N ILE A 47 -13.50 3.05 12.57
CA ILE A 47 -14.86 2.54 12.80
C ILE A 47 -15.53 2.11 11.47
N LYS A 48 -15.25 2.83 10.38
CA LYS A 48 -15.84 2.61 9.06
C LYS A 48 -14.97 1.81 8.10
N ALA A 49 -13.78 1.39 8.52
CA ALA A 49 -12.83 0.67 7.66
C ALA A 49 -13.44 -0.64 7.18
N LYS A 50 -14.22 -1.33 8.02
CA LYS A 50 -14.92 -2.57 7.65
C LYS A 50 -15.94 -2.34 6.55
N ASP A 51 -16.87 -1.39 6.76
CA ASP A 51 -17.86 -1.00 5.75
C ASP A 51 -17.20 -0.53 4.44
N LEU A 52 -16.12 0.25 4.54
CA LEU A 52 -15.40 0.80 3.39
C LEU A 52 -14.69 -0.28 2.59
N PHE A 53 -14.06 -1.25 3.27
CA PHE A 53 -13.40 -2.37 2.61
C PHE A 53 -14.41 -3.29 1.94
N GLY A 54 -15.51 -3.64 2.62
CA GLY A 54 -16.59 -4.44 2.01
C GLY A 54 -17.16 -3.76 0.76
N TRP A 55 -17.43 -2.46 0.83
CA TRP A 55 -17.86 -1.69 -0.34
C TRP A 55 -16.79 -1.67 -1.45
N ALA A 56 -15.52 -1.47 -1.10
CA ALA A 56 -14.43 -1.46 -2.08
C ALA A 56 -14.27 -2.81 -2.77
N MET A 57 -14.32 -3.91 -2.01
CA MET A 57 -14.26 -5.27 -2.55
C MET A 57 -15.43 -5.57 -3.50
N ALA A 58 -16.66 -5.16 -3.16
CA ALA A 58 -17.80 -5.31 -4.07
C ALA A 58 -17.60 -4.53 -5.38
N GLN A 59 -17.02 -3.33 -5.32
CA GLN A 59 -16.67 -2.58 -6.53
C GLN A 59 -15.55 -3.25 -7.34
N PHE A 60 -14.57 -3.88 -6.68
CA PHE A 60 -13.54 -4.64 -7.36
C PHE A 60 -14.08 -5.89 -8.04
N GLU A 61 -14.96 -6.62 -7.38
CA GLU A 61 -15.61 -7.80 -7.93
C GLU A 61 -16.39 -7.44 -9.21
N GLU A 62 -17.19 -6.37 -9.17
CA GLU A 62 -17.96 -5.91 -10.33
C GLU A 62 -17.04 -5.54 -11.51
N GLU A 63 -15.91 -4.87 -11.24
CA GLU A 63 -14.94 -4.50 -12.27
C GLU A 63 -14.20 -5.71 -12.84
N VAL A 64 -13.81 -6.65 -11.99
CA VAL A 64 -13.16 -7.91 -12.40
C VAL A 64 -14.11 -8.72 -13.27
N VAL A 65 -15.38 -8.87 -12.85
CA VAL A 65 -16.42 -9.58 -13.60
C VAL A 65 -16.63 -8.95 -14.98
N ARG A 66 -16.60 -7.62 -15.07
CA ARG A 66 -16.69 -6.86 -16.33
C ARG A 66 -15.52 -7.12 -17.27
N MET A 67 -14.32 -7.33 -16.70
CA MET A 67 -13.10 -7.59 -17.45
C MET A 67 -12.82 -9.09 -17.69
N LEU A 68 -13.69 -9.99 -17.24
CA LEU A 68 -13.48 -11.43 -17.43
C LEU A 68 -13.40 -11.78 -18.93
N PRO A 69 -12.50 -12.70 -19.29
CA PRO A 69 -12.41 -13.17 -20.67
C PRO A 69 -13.62 -14.04 -21.02
N ASP A 70 -14.03 -14.02 -22.29
CA ASP A 70 -15.25 -14.68 -22.74
C ASP A 70 -15.12 -16.22 -22.77
N ASP A 71 -13.88 -16.74 -22.75
CA ASP A 71 -13.55 -18.16 -22.77
C ASP A 71 -13.40 -18.77 -21.36
N LEU A 72 -13.70 -18.01 -20.29
CA LEU A 72 -13.65 -18.52 -18.92
C LEU A 72 -14.72 -19.61 -18.70
N THR A 73 -14.33 -20.74 -18.11
CA THR A 73 -15.30 -21.78 -17.76
C THR A 73 -16.22 -21.35 -16.62
N THR A 74 -17.38 -22.00 -16.52
CA THR A 74 -18.30 -21.78 -15.40
C THR A 74 -17.66 -22.16 -14.05
N GLU A 75 -16.82 -23.19 -14.03
CA GLU A 75 -16.11 -23.64 -12.82
C GLU A 75 -15.08 -22.61 -12.35
N GLU A 76 -14.27 -22.06 -13.26
CA GLU A 76 -13.33 -20.97 -12.94
C GLU A 76 -14.05 -19.72 -12.43
N ARG A 77 -15.21 -19.39 -13.01
CA ARG A 77 -16.03 -18.25 -12.54
C ARG A 77 -16.55 -18.48 -11.12
N GLN A 78 -17.08 -19.66 -10.84
CA GLN A 78 -17.58 -20.01 -9.50
C GLN A 78 -16.45 -20.02 -8.46
N ARG A 79 -15.26 -20.49 -8.85
CA ARG A 79 -14.10 -20.47 -7.96
C ARG A 79 -13.65 -19.05 -7.64
N LEU A 80 -13.65 -18.15 -8.63
CA LEU A 80 -13.36 -16.74 -8.41
C LEU A 80 -14.37 -16.09 -7.46
N ASP A 81 -15.66 -16.32 -7.68
CA ASP A 81 -16.77 -15.83 -6.86
C ASP A 81 -16.62 -16.28 -5.40
N ALA A 82 -16.43 -17.59 -5.19
CA ALA A 82 -16.20 -18.16 -3.86
C ALA A 82 -14.94 -17.62 -3.18
N ALA A 83 -13.89 -17.30 -3.94
CA ALA A 83 -12.68 -16.70 -3.39
C ALA A 83 -12.88 -15.25 -2.94
N PHE A 84 -13.72 -14.48 -3.65
CA PHE A 84 -14.13 -13.13 -3.21
C PHE A 84 -14.93 -13.19 -1.91
N ASP A 85 -15.92 -14.07 -1.85
CA ASP A 85 -16.72 -14.29 -0.64
C ASP A 85 -15.85 -14.70 0.55
N ALA A 86 -14.95 -15.67 0.37
CA ALA A 86 -14.06 -16.13 1.42
C ALA A 86 -13.11 -15.03 1.93
N ALA A 87 -12.61 -14.18 1.03
CA ALA A 87 -11.76 -13.06 1.41
C ALA A 87 -12.52 -11.98 2.19
N LEU A 88 -13.79 -11.73 1.84
CA LEU A 88 -14.68 -10.84 2.57
C LEU A 88 -15.00 -11.37 3.96
N ASP A 89 -15.34 -12.65 4.08
CA ASP A 89 -15.60 -13.31 5.36
C ASP A 89 -14.38 -13.24 6.29
N ALA A 90 -13.18 -13.53 5.76
CA ALA A 90 -11.93 -13.45 6.52
C ALA A 90 -11.63 -12.01 6.99
N TRP A 91 -11.94 -11.01 6.16
CA TRP A 91 -11.79 -9.61 6.55
C TRP A 91 -12.76 -9.22 7.68
N ASP A 92 -14.04 -9.60 7.57
CA ASP A 92 -15.05 -9.29 8.57
C ASP A 92 -14.73 -9.96 9.91
N ALA A 93 -14.27 -11.21 9.86
CA ALA A 93 -13.74 -11.97 10.99
C ALA A 93 -12.42 -11.39 11.57
N SER A 94 -11.76 -10.47 10.85
CA SER A 94 -10.43 -9.93 11.20
C SER A 94 -9.34 -11.00 11.23
N GLU A 95 -9.51 -12.03 10.40
CA GLU A 95 -8.61 -13.17 10.20
C GLU A 95 -7.80 -13.04 8.90
N ALA A 96 -8.08 -12.02 8.09
CA ALA A 96 -7.34 -11.75 6.86
C ALA A 96 -5.84 -11.53 7.13
N ASP A 97 -4.99 -12.25 6.39
CA ASP A 97 -3.54 -12.10 6.50
C ASP A 97 -3.08 -10.75 5.90
N PRO A 98 -2.46 -9.84 6.69
CA PRO A 98 -1.98 -8.56 6.19
C PRO A 98 -0.89 -8.72 5.11
N VAL A 99 -0.09 -9.79 5.15
CA VAL A 99 0.95 -10.05 4.13
C VAL A 99 0.30 -10.49 2.82
N ALA A 100 -0.69 -11.39 2.88
CA ALA A 100 -1.48 -11.78 1.72
C ALA A 100 -2.22 -10.59 1.10
N LEU A 101 -2.78 -9.69 1.92
CA LEU A 101 -3.46 -8.47 1.44
C LEU A 101 -2.51 -7.55 0.68
N GLN A 102 -1.28 -7.37 1.16
CA GLN A 102 -0.28 -6.55 0.45
C GLN A 102 0.07 -7.17 -0.91
N ARG A 103 0.27 -8.49 -0.96
CA ARG A 103 0.52 -9.19 -2.23
C ARG A 103 -0.67 -9.11 -3.18
N LEU A 104 -1.89 -9.23 -2.67
CA LEU A 104 -3.11 -9.05 -3.45
C LEU A 104 -3.15 -7.67 -4.10
N GLN A 105 -2.80 -6.61 -3.37
CA GLN A 105 -2.72 -5.24 -3.92
C GLN A 105 -1.68 -5.11 -5.02
N GLU A 106 -0.50 -5.72 -4.86
CA GLU A 106 0.56 -5.71 -5.87
C GLU A 106 0.14 -6.45 -7.15
N GLU A 107 -0.49 -7.62 -7.01
CA GLU A 107 -1.03 -8.39 -8.14
C GLU A 107 -2.14 -7.60 -8.84
N LEU A 108 -3.10 -7.03 -8.11
CA LEU A 108 -4.15 -6.18 -8.67
C LEU A 108 -3.57 -5.01 -9.47
N TRP A 109 -2.59 -4.31 -8.92
CA TRP A 109 -1.95 -3.19 -9.61
C TRP A 109 -1.22 -3.64 -10.87
N GLN A 110 -0.51 -4.77 -10.83
CA GLN A 110 0.14 -5.34 -12.01
C GLN A 110 -0.88 -5.79 -13.07
N THR A 111 -1.97 -6.42 -12.66
CA THR A 111 -3.02 -6.92 -13.54
C THR A 111 -3.75 -5.77 -14.24
N ILE A 112 -4.17 -4.74 -13.49
CA ILE A 112 -4.85 -3.57 -14.05
C ILE A 112 -3.91 -2.76 -14.96
N SER A 113 -2.65 -2.58 -14.55
CA SER A 113 -1.68 -1.82 -15.37
C SER A 113 -1.29 -2.52 -16.68
N ARG A 114 -1.36 -3.85 -16.73
CA ARG A 114 -1.11 -4.64 -17.95
C ARG A 114 -2.36 -4.79 -18.82
N ASN A 115 -3.54 -4.85 -18.22
CA ASN A 115 -4.78 -5.18 -18.89
C ASN A 115 -5.81 -4.06 -18.72
N THR A 116 -5.87 -3.17 -19.69
CA THR A 116 -6.80 -2.03 -19.70
C THR A 116 -8.22 -2.41 -20.12
N ASP A 117 -8.40 -3.55 -20.81
CA ASP A 117 -9.68 -3.92 -21.44
C ASP A 117 -10.24 -5.29 -20.97
N LYS A 118 -9.42 -6.35 -20.96
CA LYS A 118 -9.82 -7.69 -20.51
C LYS A 118 -8.69 -8.40 -19.77
N LEU A 119 -9.05 -9.16 -18.74
CA LEU A 119 -8.15 -10.04 -18.01
C LEU A 119 -7.83 -11.29 -18.84
N SER A 120 -6.59 -11.75 -18.79
CA SER A 120 -6.26 -13.08 -19.30
C SER A 120 -6.74 -14.15 -18.31
N ARG A 121 -6.96 -15.39 -18.80
CA ARG A 121 -7.24 -16.55 -17.93
C ARG A 121 -6.18 -16.74 -16.84
N GLU A 122 -4.92 -16.47 -17.18
CA GLU A 122 -3.81 -16.56 -16.24
C GLU A 122 -3.94 -15.52 -15.13
N ASP A 123 -4.32 -14.29 -15.48
CA ASP A 123 -4.53 -13.22 -14.50
C ASP A 123 -5.72 -13.53 -13.58
N VAL A 124 -6.81 -14.07 -14.12
CA VAL A 124 -7.95 -14.51 -13.32
C VAL A 124 -7.52 -15.61 -12.35
N ALA A 125 -6.78 -16.62 -12.81
CA ALA A 125 -6.30 -17.69 -11.94
C ALA A 125 -5.28 -17.20 -10.88
N LYS A 126 -4.48 -16.19 -11.18
CA LYS A 126 -3.58 -15.55 -10.19
C LYS A 126 -4.37 -14.76 -9.16
N LEU A 127 -5.37 -13.99 -9.60
CA LEU A 127 -6.25 -13.21 -8.73
C LEU A 127 -7.04 -14.12 -7.79
N THR A 128 -7.65 -15.19 -8.29
CA THR A 128 -8.36 -16.20 -7.48
C THR A 128 -7.45 -16.77 -6.39
N ARG A 129 -6.20 -17.15 -6.74
CA ARG A 129 -5.24 -17.66 -5.76
C ARG A 129 -4.82 -16.61 -4.73
N ALA A 130 -4.65 -15.36 -5.16
CA ALA A 130 -4.34 -14.28 -4.23
C ALA A 130 -5.48 -14.04 -3.23
N LEU A 131 -6.74 -14.11 -3.67
CA LEU A 131 -7.92 -14.03 -2.81
C LEU A 131 -8.03 -15.22 -1.85
N GLU A 132 -7.83 -16.45 -2.35
CA GLU A 132 -7.81 -17.67 -1.51
C GLU A 132 -6.74 -17.56 -0.40
N ARG A 133 -5.55 -17.04 -0.72
CA ARG A 133 -4.49 -16.79 0.28
C ARG A 133 -4.91 -15.76 1.34
N VAL A 134 -5.61 -14.70 0.96
CA VAL A 134 -6.14 -13.70 1.92
C VAL A 134 -7.13 -14.35 2.88
N ALA A 135 -7.93 -15.29 2.36
CA ALA A 135 -8.89 -16.05 3.16
C ALA A 135 -8.25 -17.19 3.99
N GLY A 136 -6.94 -17.42 3.89
CA GLY A 136 -6.26 -18.53 4.54
C GLY A 136 -6.65 -19.90 3.97
N VAL A 137 -7.25 -19.94 2.78
CA VAL A 137 -7.57 -21.17 2.07
C VAL A 137 -6.32 -21.59 1.31
N GLU A 138 -5.64 -22.63 1.78
CA GLU A 138 -4.53 -23.26 1.05
C GLU A 138 -5.05 -23.77 -0.30
N SER A 139 -4.65 -23.11 -1.38
CA SER A 139 -4.96 -23.58 -2.74
C SER A 139 -4.31 -24.95 -2.95
N PRO A 140 -5.03 -25.98 -3.42
CA PRO A 140 -4.50 -27.35 -3.59
C PRO A 140 -3.31 -27.52 -4.55
N ASP A 141 -2.88 -26.47 -5.24
CA ASP A 141 -1.95 -26.52 -6.38
C ASP A 141 -0.65 -25.71 -6.18
N GLU A 142 -0.37 -25.17 -4.99
CA GLU A 142 0.92 -24.50 -4.77
C GLU A 142 1.97 -25.55 -4.32
N PRO A 143 3.07 -25.78 -5.07
CA PRO A 143 4.19 -26.53 -4.55
C PRO A 143 4.77 -25.72 -3.40
N GLU A 144 4.64 -26.29 -2.21
CA GLU A 144 5.24 -25.86 -0.94
C GLU A 144 6.59 -25.19 -1.24
N ALA A 145 6.65 -23.87 -1.06
CA ALA A 145 7.90 -23.15 -1.20
C ALA A 145 8.91 -23.79 -0.25
N GLU A 146 9.93 -24.43 -0.82
CA GLU A 146 11.00 -25.06 -0.07
C GLU A 146 11.43 -24.13 1.07
N PRO A 147 11.53 -24.62 2.32
CA PRO A 147 12.03 -23.83 3.42
C PRO A 147 13.40 -23.25 3.02
N PRO A 148 13.72 -22.01 3.41
CA PRO A 148 15.04 -21.45 3.13
C PRO A 148 16.10 -22.44 3.61
N PRO A 149 17.18 -22.67 2.84
CA PRO A 149 18.23 -23.58 3.26
C PRO A 149 18.68 -23.16 4.65
N ALA A 150 18.58 -24.09 5.59
CA ALA A 150 19.08 -23.91 6.94
C ALA A 150 20.48 -23.33 6.83
N GLU A 151 20.69 -22.16 7.43
CA GLU A 151 21.99 -21.50 7.54
C GLU A 151 22.98 -22.50 8.13
N GLY A 152 23.74 -23.13 7.23
CA GLY A 152 24.79 -24.05 7.54
C GLY A 152 25.96 -23.28 8.14
N GLU A 153 26.29 -23.67 9.35
CA GLU A 153 27.65 -23.72 9.89
C GLU A 153 28.38 -22.37 10.02
N GLU A 154 28.19 -21.76 11.18
CA GLU A 154 29.27 -21.02 11.85
C GLU A 154 30.57 -21.86 11.82
N PRO A 155 31.66 -21.40 11.18
CA PRO A 155 32.93 -22.10 11.26
C PRO A 155 33.46 -22.00 12.69
N THR A 156 33.47 -23.14 13.38
CA THR A 156 34.10 -23.29 14.70
C THR A 156 35.57 -22.88 14.59
N PRO A 157 36.07 -21.90 15.38
CA PRO A 157 37.49 -21.58 15.37
C PRO A 157 38.27 -22.74 16.03
N VAL A 158 39.14 -23.36 15.25
CA VAL A 158 40.14 -24.33 15.74
C VAL A 158 41.06 -23.59 16.74
N PRO A 159 41.20 -24.05 17.99
CA PRO A 159 42.19 -23.47 18.89
C PRO A 159 43.59 -23.80 18.36
N ALA A 160 44.38 -22.76 18.11
CA ALA A 160 45.80 -22.87 17.87
C ALA A 160 46.48 -23.38 19.16
N GLU A 161 46.73 -24.69 19.22
CA GLU A 161 47.53 -25.28 20.29
C GLU A 161 49.00 -24.90 20.06
N ALA A 162 49.55 -24.23 21.07
CA ALA A 162 50.93 -23.82 21.17
C ALA A 162 51.72 -24.88 21.95
N ALA A 163 52.74 -25.47 21.32
CA ALA A 163 54.01 -25.93 21.92
C ALA A 163 54.89 -26.64 20.88
#